data_AF-A0AAV5JSZ6-F1
#
_entry.id   AF-A0AAV5JSZ6-F1
#
_cell.length_a   1.000
_cell.length_b   1.000
_cell.length_c   1.000
_cell.angle_alpha   90.00
_cell.angle_beta   90.00
_cell.angle_gamma   90.00
#
_symmetry.space_group_name_H-M   'P 1'
#
loop_
_entity.id
_entity.type
_entity.pdbx_description
1 polymer ?
#
loop_
_entity_poly.entity_id
_entity_poly.type
_entity_poly.pdbx_seq_one_letter_code
_entity_poly.pdbx_strand_id
1 'polypeptide(L)'
;MLHLDSLGLHSSSLVFYNIRSFLEEEWNYLKQEVAPSDLPIGDKVWSQLPSRINEKKIQVPQQKNDSDCGLFVLYFMKRFIEEAPERLRKRDLVMFGKSWFIPEEASGLRRKIRNILIEQFQSAATEYPSFRTF
;
A
#
# COMPACT_ATOMS: atom_id res chain seq x y z
N MET A 1 4.26 -2.71 10.34
CA MET A 1 3.00 -2.22 9.76
C MET A 1 2.97 -0.71 9.83
N LEU A 2 2.98 -0.05 8.67
CA LEU A 2 2.82 1.40 8.58
C LEU A 2 1.38 1.67 8.14
N HIS A 3 0.67 2.49 8.89
CA HIS A 3 -0.68 2.93 8.52
C HIS A 3 -0.61 4.36 8.02
N LEU A 4 -0.94 4.53 6.74
CA LEU A 4 -0.99 5.80 6.02
C LEU A 4 -2.44 6.08 5.67
N ASP A 5 -2.97 7.19 6.16
CA ASP A 5 -4.38 7.57 6.01
C ASP A 5 -4.44 9.07 5.69
N SER A 6 -4.95 9.39 4.50
CA SER A 6 -5.06 10.76 3.98
C SER A 6 -6.25 11.55 4.53
N LEU A 7 -7.22 10.86 5.16
CA LEU A 7 -8.39 11.46 5.80
C LEU A 7 -8.29 11.43 7.33
N GLY A 8 -7.47 10.51 7.86
CA GLY A 8 -7.27 10.34 9.30
C GLY A 8 -8.48 9.75 10.03
N LEU A 9 -9.47 9.24 9.30
CA LEU A 9 -10.75 8.73 9.82
C LEU A 9 -10.64 7.29 10.33
N HIS A 10 -9.63 6.54 9.92
CA HIS A 10 -9.50 5.13 10.30
C HIS A 10 -8.95 4.97 11.72
N SER A 11 -9.62 4.12 12.49
CA SER A 11 -9.09 3.62 13.76
C SER A 11 -7.85 2.77 13.52
N SER A 12 -6.68 3.37 13.76
CA SER A 12 -5.40 2.68 13.51
C SER A 12 -5.25 1.44 14.40
N SER A 13 -5.76 1.47 15.63
CA SER A 13 -5.72 0.31 16.53
C SER A 13 -6.54 -0.86 15.99
N LEU A 14 -7.72 -0.61 15.42
CA LEU A 14 -8.55 -1.66 14.83
C LEU A 14 -7.92 -2.22 13.56
N VAL A 15 -7.40 -1.35 12.68
CA VAL A 15 -6.68 -1.79 11.47
C VAL A 15 -5.47 -2.65 11.85
N PHE A 16 -4.66 -2.19 12.80
CA PHE A 16 -3.50 -2.94 13.28
C PHE A 16 -3.88 -4.29 13.87
N TYR A 17 -4.89 -4.33 14.74
CA TYR A 17 -5.39 -5.57 15.32
C TYR A 17 -5.85 -6.56 14.25
N ASN A 18 -6.70 -6.12 13.32
CA ASN A 18 -7.26 -6.98 12.27
C ASN A 18 -6.16 -7.54 11.35
N ILE A 19 -5.23 -6.71 10.88
CA ILE A 19 -4.16 -7.18 10.01
C ILE A 19 -3.18 -8.07 10.77
N ARG A 20 -2.88 -7.77 12.04
CA ARG A 20 -2.03 -8.64 12.87
C ARG A 20 -2.67 -10.01 13.06
N SER A 21 -3.94 -10.06 13.45
CA SER A 21 -4.69 -11.30 13.61
C SER A 21 -4.76 -12.09 12.29
N PHE A 22 -5.01 -11.42 11.17
CA PHE A 22 -4.96 -12.06 9.85
C PHE A 22 -3.59 -12.71 9.57
N LEU A 23 -2.49 -11.98 9.78
CA LEU A 23 -1.13 -12.52 9.57
C LEU A 23 -0.81 -13.72 10.49
N GLU A 24 -1.35 -13.72 11.71
CA GLU A 24 -1.20 -14.82 12.66
C GLU A 24 -1.97 -16.08 12.20
N GLU A 25 -3.21 -15.90 11.74
CA GLU A 25 -4.04 -17.01 11.24
C GLU A 25 -3.52 -17.57 9.91
N GLU A 26 -3.18 -16.71 8.94
CA GLU A 26 -2.58 -17.15 7.67
C GLU A 26 -1.29 -17.94 7.91
N TRP A 27 -0.48 -17.52 8.89
CA TRP A 27 0.71 -18.27 9.27
C TRP A 27 0.38 -19.63 9.88
N ASN A 28 -0.63 -19.70 10.75
CA ASN A 28 -1.09 -20.98 11.33
C ASN A 28 -1.58 -21.94 10.26
N TYR A 29 -2.29 -21.43 9.26
CA TYR A 29 -2.75 -22.19 8.10
C TYR A 29 -1.57 -22.70 7.25
N LEU A 30 -0.63 -21.83 6.88
CA LEU A 30 0.51 -22.22 6.03
C LEU A 30 1.41 -23.28 6.67
N LYS A 31 1.57 -23.29 8.00
CA LYS A 31 2.32 -24.34 8.72
C LYS A 31 1.69 -25.74 8.60
N GLN A 32 0.38 -25.82 8.33
CA GLN A 32 -0.33 -27.09 8.21
C GLN A 32 -0.34 -27.62 6.76
N GLU A 33 -0.40 -26.71 5.79
CA GLU A 33 -0.66 -27.04 4.38
C GLU A 33 0.59 -27.01 3.48
N VAL A 34 1.69 -26.39 3.93
CA VAL A 34 2.89 -26.17 3.10
C VAL A 34 4.11 -26.85 3.73
N ALA A 35 4.91 -27.54 2.91
CA ALA A 35 6.16 -28.12 3.37
C ALA A 35 7.11 -27.01 3.88
N PRO A 36 7.83 -27.18 5.00
CA PRO A 36 8.69 -26.13 5.57
C PRO A 36 9.75 -25.57 4.61
N SER A 37 10.16 -26.34 3.59
CA SER A 37 11.09 -25.92 2.54
C SER A 37 10.51 -24.89 1.56
N ASP A 38 9.20 -24.87 1.41
CA ASP A 38 8.50 -24.04 0.42
C ASP A 38 8.02 -22.71 1.02
N LEU A 39 8.26 -22.51 2.33
CA LEU A 39 7.93 -21.27 3.01
C LEU A 39 8.94 -20.18 2.65
N PRO A 40 8.49 -18.99 2.19
CA PRO A 40 9.36 -17.93 1.70
C PRO A 40 10.20 -17.26 2.81
N ILE A 41 9.87 -17.52 4.07
CA ILE A 41 10.52 -16.98 5.26
C ILE A 41 10.65 -18.14 6.26
N GLY A 42 11.82 -18.28 6.91
CA GLY A 42 12.07 -19.42 7.81
C GLY A 42 11.24 -19.40 9.11
N ASP A 43 10.90 -20.58 9.62
CA ASP A 43 10.03 -20.80 10.79
C ASP A 43 10.38 -19.98 12.04
N LYS A 44 11.67 -19.75 12.29
CA LYS A 44 12.13 -18.94 13.44
C LYS A 44 11.74 -17.46 13.33
N VAL A 45 11.64 -16.93 12.11
CA VAL A 45 11.23 -15.55 11.88
C VAL A 45 9.72 -15.40 12.09
N TRP A 46 8.94 -16.38 11.60
CA TRP A 46 7.49 -16.35 11.72
C TRP A 46 6.96 -16.65 13.12
N SER A 47 7.55 -17.61 13.84
CA SER A 47 7.19 -17.89 15.23
C SER A 47 7.39 -16.69 16.16
N GLN A 48 8.25 -15.75 15.77
CA GLN A 48 8.48 -14.49 16.48
C GLN A 48 7.79 -13.29 15.81
N LEU A 49 7.08 -13.49 14.69
CA LEU A 49 6.44 -12.41 13.95
C LEU A 49 5.44 -11.62 14.81
N PRO A 50 4.54 -12.25 15.61
CA PRO A 50 3.58 -11.52 16.44
C PRO A 50 4.22 -10.48 17.35
N SER A 51 5.36 -10.82 17.96
CA SER A 51 6.09 -9.94 18.87
C SER A 51 7.05 -8.97 18.15
N ARG A 52 7.27 -9.16 16.85
CA ARG A 52 8.19 -8.35 16.02
C ARG A 52 7.48 -7.39 15.06
N ILE A 53 6.17 -7.49 14.90
CA ILE A 53 5.39 -6.52 14.14
C ILE A 53 5.39 -5.18 14.87
N ASN A 54 6.17 -4.23 14.34
CA ASN A 54 6.13 -2.85 14.80
C ASN A 54 5.01 -2.11 14.09
N GLU A 55 4.12 -1.48 14.83
CA GLU A 55 3.02 -0.69 14.30
C GLU A 55 3.31 0.80 14.39
N LYS A 56 3.02 1.54 13.32
CA LYS A 56 3.21 2.98 13.30
C LYS A 56 2.16 3.66 12.45
N LYS A 57 1.39 4.57 13.06
CA LYS A 57 0.60 5.56 12.34
C LYS A 57 1.54 6.65 11.84
N ILE A 58 1.55 6.89 10.53
CA ILE A 58 2.37 7.92 9.89
C ILE A 58 1.50 9.16 9.67
N GLN A 59 2.03 10.33 10.05
CA GLN A 59 1.37 11.61 9.85
C GLN A 59 1.67 12.10 8.43
N VAL A 60 0.93 11.59 7.45
CA VAL A 60 1.10 11.89 6.01
C VAL A 60 0.38 13.20 5.62
N PRO A 61 0.70 13.79 4.45
CA PRO A 61 -0.09 14.89 3.89
C PRO A 61 -1.55 14.46 3.76
N GLN A 62 -2.47 15.33 4.19
CA GLN A 62 -3.91 15.05 4.20
C GLN A 62 -4.57 15.67 2.96
N GLN A 63 -5.58 14.99 2.43
CA GLN A 63 -6.41 15.53 1.38
C GLN A 63 -7.36 16.61 1.93
N LYS A 64 -7.78 17.55 1.08
CA LYS A 64 -8.72 18.62 1.45
C LYS A 64 -10.17 18.37 0.99
N ASN A 65 -10.40 17.27 0.28
CA ASN A 65 -11.72 16.87 -0.24
C ASN A 65 -12.06 15.43 0.21
N ASP A 66 -13.22 14.93 -0.17
CA ASP A 66 -13.75 13.61 0.21
C ASP A 66 -13.54 12.51 -0.86
N SER A 67 -12.92 12.84 -2.00
CA SER A 67 -12.88 11.95 -3.18
C SER A 67 -11.49 11.57 -3.66
N ASP A 68 -10.43 12.13 -3.07
CA ASP A 68 -9.04 11.88 -3.47
C ASP A 68 -8.35 10.74 -2.70
N CYS A 69 -9.02 10.05 -1.76
CA CYS A 69 -8.36 9.07 -0.89
C CYS A 69 -7.70 7.93 -1.68
N GLY A 70 -8.34 7.45 -2.73
CA GLY A 70 -7.74 6.48 -3.65
C GLY A 70 -6.50 7.02 -4.37
N LEU A 71 -6.48 8.30 -4.75
CA LEU A 71 -5.32 8.93 -5.38
C LEU A 71 -4.16 9.08 -4.39
N PHE A 72 -4.44 9.43 -3.15
CA PHE A 72 -3.43 9.50 -2.10
C PHE A 72 -2.83 8.12 -1.81
N VAL A 73 -3.65 7.07 -1.75
CA VAL A 73 -3.15 5.69 -1.63
C VAL A 73 -2.19 5.33 -2.76
N LEU A 74 -2.56 5.62 -4.02
CA LEU A 74 -1.67 5.40 -5.17
C LEU A 74 -0.39 6.23 -5.08
N TYR A 75 -0.48 7.48 -4.66
CA TYR A 75 0.70 8.35 -4.51
C TYR A 75 1.62 7.91 -3.38
N PHE A 76 1.07 7.45 -2.24
CA PHE A 76 1.84 6.87 -1.14
C PHE A 76 2.64 5.65 -1.63
N MET A 77 2.01 4.74 -2.37
CA MET A 77 2.69 3.56 -2.91
C MET A 77 3.81 3.95 -3.90
N LYS A 78 3.53 4.87 -4.82
CA LYS A 78 4.52 5.38 -5.79
C LYS A 78 5.75 5.96 -5.06
N ARG A 79 5.55 6.92 -4.17
CA ARG A 79 6.63 7.60 -3.44
C ARG A 79 7.37 6.64 -2.52
N PHE A 80 6.65 5.72 -1.87
CA PHE A 80 7.29 4.69 -1.04
C PHE A 80 8.22 3.81 -1.87
N ILE A 81 7.79 3.34 -3.04
CA ILE A 81 8.64 2.51 -3.93
C ILE A 81 9.84 3.31 -4.45
N GLU A 82 9.66 4.59 -4.78
CA GLU A 82 10.72 5.44 -5.33
C GLU A 82 11.75 5.92 -4.29
N GLU A 83 11.32 6.15 -3.04
CA GLU A 83 12.14 6.84 -2.04
C GLU A 83 12.52 5.98 -0.84
N ALA A 84 11.77 4.92 -0.52
CA ALA A 84 12.10 4.09 0.62
C ALA A 84 13.47 3.43 0.41
N PRO A 85 14.34 3.44 1.43
CA PRO A 85 15.60 2.70 1.34
C PRO A 85 15.30 1.21 1.19
N GLU A 86 16.19 0.49 0.50
CA GLU A 86 16.11 -0.97 0.31
C GLU A 86 15.82 -1.72 1.62
N ARG A 87 16.41 -1.23 2.72
CA ARG A 87 16.11 -1.68 4.07
C ARG A 87 15.59 -0.56 4.95
N LEU A 88 14.26 -0.45 5.05
CA LEU A 88 13.57 0.50 5.90
C LEU A 88 13.79 0.23 7.40
N ARG A 89 14.28 1.23 8.14
CA ARG A 89 14.46 1.21 9.60
C ARG A 89 13.59 2.25 10.27
N LYS A 90 13.42 2.13 11.60
CA LYS A 90 12.60 3.07 12.41
C LYS A 90 13.03 4.53 12.25
N ARG A 91 14.34 4.80 12.15
CA ARG A 91 14.88 6.15 11.98
C ARG A 91 14.54 6.76 10.61
N ASP A 92 14.34 5.93 9.59
CA ASP A 92 14.09 6.39 8.23
C ASP A 92 12.63 6.86 8.08
N LEU A 93 11.72 6.43 8.98
CA LEU A 93 10.31 6.82 8.97
C LEU A 93 10.09 8.34 9.10
N VAL A 94 11.09 9.11 9.55
CA VAL A 94 11.03 10.58 9.60
C VAL A 94 10.88 11.22 8.21
N MET A 95 11.27 10.51 7.15
CA MET A 95 11.09 10.98 5.77
C MET A 95 9.61 10.97 5.34
N PHE A 96 8.80 10.12 5.96
CA PHE A 96 7.37 10.02 5.71
C PHE A 96 6.63 10.88 6.74
N GLY A 97 6.34 12.12 6.38
CA GLY A 97 5.70 13.09 7.27
C GLY A 97 4.73 14.02 6.57
N LYS A 98 4.22 15.03 7.28
CA LYS A 98 3.21 15.97 6.75
C LYS A 98 3.73 16.78 5.57
N SER A 99 5.04 16.90 5.43
CA SER A 99 5.76 17.58 4.36
C SER A 99 6.37 16.61 3.34
N TRP A 100 5.95 15.34 3.33
CA TRP A 100 6.49 14.34 2.40
C TRP A 100 6.24 14.75 0.94
N PHE A 101 5.09 15.38 0.68
CA PHE A 101 4.72 15.94 -0.62
C PHE A 101 3.59 16.97 -0.44
N ILE A 102 3.32 17.77 -1.48
CA ILE A 102 2.17 18.68 -1.46
C ILE A 102 0.89 17.92 -1.92
N PRO A 103 -0.25 18.06 -1.22
CA PRO A 103 -1.50 17.36 -1.55
C PRO A 103 -1.90 17.39 -3.03
N GLU A 104 -1.64 18.51 -3.70
CA GLU A 104 -1.97 18.76 -5.09
C GLU A 104 -1.22 17.83 -6.06
N GLU A 105 -0.04 17.31 -5.69
CA GLU A 105 0.68 16.30 -6.47
C GLU A 105 -0.12 14.98 -6.54
N ALA A 106 -0.67 14.54 -5.40
CA ALA A 106 -1.49 13.35 -5.33
C ALA A 106 -2.82 13.54 -6.06
N SER A 107 -3.51 14.66 -5.84
CA SER A 107 -4.74 15.00 -6.57
C SER A 107 -4.53 15.07 -8.08
N GLY A 108 -3.36 15.53 -8.52
CA GLY A 108 -2.95 15.60 -9.92
C GLY A 108 -2.90 14.24 -10.62
N LEU A 109 -2.77 13.13 -9.87
CA LEU A 109 -2.83 11.79 -10.44
C LEU A 109 -4.13 11.52 -11.18
N ARG A 110 -5.26 12.15 -10.82
CA ARG A 110 -6.54 11.98 -11.51
C ARG A 110 -6.42 12.15 -13.02
N ARG A 111 -5.78 13.25 -13.45
CA ARG A 111 -5.59 13.55 -14.87
C ARG A 111 -4.62 12.57 -15.52
N LYS A 112 -3.55 12.20 -14.81
CA LYS A 112 -2.55 11.25 -15.31
C LYS A 112 -3.16 9.86 -15.54
N ILE A 113 -3.91 9.34 -14.56
CA ILE A 113 -4.59 8.04 -14.65
C ILE A 113 -5.60 8.06 -15.80
N ARG A 114 -6.40 9.12 -15.92
CA ARG A 114 -7.35 9.27 -17.03
C ARG A 114 -6.65 9.18 -18.40
N ASN A 115 -5.54 9.89 -18.58
CA ASN A 115 -4.81 9.87 -19.85
C ASN A 115 -4.24 8.47 -20.15
N ILE A 116 -3.63 7.82 -19.16
CA ILE A 116 -3.13 6.44 -19.29
C ILE A 116 -4.28 5.51 -19.71
N LEU A 117 -5.43 5.56 -19.03
CA LEU A 117 -6.57 4.71 -19.36
C LEU A 117 -7.06 4.92 -20.80
N ILE A 118 -7.18 6.18 -21.25
CA ILE A 118 -7.56 6.50 -22.63
C ILE A 118 -6.58 5.90 -23.63
N GLU A 119 -5.28 6.07 -23.40
CA GLU A 119 -4.23 5.50 -24.26
C GLU A 119 -4.32 3.97 -24.31
N GLN A 120 -4.44 3.31 -23.15
CA GLN A 120 -4.54 1.85 -23.09
C GLN A 120 -5.78 1.32 -23.82
N PHE A 121 -6.94 1.97 -23.67
CA PHE A 121 -8.16 1.57 -24.37
C PHE A 121 -8.06 1.79 -25.88
N GLN A 122 -7.43 2.88 -26.33
CA GLN A 122 -7.22 3.12 -27.76
C GLN A 122 -6.25 2.11 -28.38
N SER A 123 -5.16 1.78 -27.69
CA SER A 123 -4.21 0.75 -28.12
C SER A 123 -4.89 -0.62 -28.25
N ALA A 124 -5.65 -1.03 -27.23
CA ALA A 124 -6.38 -2.30 -27.26
C ALA A 124 -7.40 -2.38 -28.41
N ALA A 125 -8.12 -1.28 -28.68
CA ALA A 125 -9.08 -1.21 -29.79
C ALA A 125 -8.42 -1.24 -31.19
N THR A 126 -7.12 -0.94 -31.27
CA THR A 126 -6.34 -1.01 -32.51
C THR A 126 -5.75 -2.41 -32.71
N GLU A 127 -5.33 -3.06 -31.62
CA GLU A 127 -4.76 -4.42 -31.62
C GLU A 127 -5.83 -5.52 -31.77
N TYR A 128 -7.04 -5.28 -31.26
CA TYR A 128 -8.17 -6.21 -31.37
C TYR A 128 -9.45 -5.51 -31.90
N PRO A 129 -9.61 -5.40 -33.23
CA PRO A 129 -10.73 -4.68 -33.85
C PRO A 129 -12.12 -5.25 -33.50
N SER A 130 -12.19 -6.50 -33.00
CA SER A 130 -13.42 -7.18 -32.62
C SER A 130 -14.10 -6.65 -31.35
N PHE A 131 -13.44 -5.79 -30.55
CA PHE A 131 -14.00 -5.21 -29.32
C PHE A 131 -14.61 -3.81 -29.52
N ARG A 132 -14.84 -3.38 -30.77
CA ARG A 132 -15.35 -2.04 -31.11
C ARG A 132 -16.83 -1.77 -30.79
N THR A 133 -17.54 -2.66 -30.11
CA THR A 133 -18.95 -2.45 -29.74
C THR A 133 -19.11 -2.29 -28.23
N PHE A 134 -18.94 -1.06 -27.76
CA PHE A 134 -19.69 -0.44 -26.67
C PHE A 134 -19.79 1.07 -26.93
#